data_AF-A0A7S2HNY5-F1
#
_entry.id   AF-A0A7S2HNY5-F1
#
_cell.length_a   1.000
_cell.length_b   1.000
_cell.length_c   1.000
_cell.angle_alpha   90.00
_cell.angle_beta   90.00
_cell.angle_gamma   90.00
#
_symmetry.space_group_name_H-M   'P 1'
#
loop_
_entity.id
_entity.type
_entity.pdbx_description
1 polymer ?
#
loop_
_entity_poly.entity_id
_entity_poly.type
_entity_poly.pdbx_seq_one_letter_code
_entity_poly.pdbx_strand_id
1 'polypeptide(L)'
;AEDGRCVSSVNISPFIGNLPFGKTTDCFSSVDASGSTSQASNIIEAIEMGATTLLVDEDTCATNFMIRDDKMMELVAKDKEPITPFVRKVRSLYNEKGVSSI
;
A
#
# COMPACT_ATOMS: atom_id res chain seq x y z
N ALA A 1 0.36 5.20 -9.08
CA ALA A 1 -0.70 4.19 -8.93
C ALA A 1 -1.08 3.65 -10.30
N GLU A 2 -1.41 2.37 -10.42
CA GLU A 2 -1.75 1.72 -11.69
C GLU A 2 -3.10 1.02 -11.53
N ASP A 3 -4.18 1.78 -11.63
CA ASP A 3 -5.54 1.25 -11.45
C ASP A 3 -5.90 0.26 -12.57
N GLY A 4 -6.52 -0.86 -12.21
CA GLY A 4 -6.93 -1.91 -13.14
C GLY A 4 -5.84 -2.88 -13.59
N ARG A 5 -4.59 -2.76 -13.11
CA ARG A 5 -3.55 -3.75 -13.43
C ARG A 5 -3.83 -5.11 -12.79
N CYS A 6 -3.29 -6.16 -13.39
CA CYS A 6 -3.25 -7.46 -12.74
C CYS A 6 -2.12 -7.52 -11.68
N VAL A 7 -2.40 -8.26 -10.62
CA VAL A 7 -1.48 -8.60 -9.54
C VAL A 7 -1.66 -10.08 -9.25
N SER A 8 -0.55 -10.81 -9.05
CA SER A 8 -0.59 -12.23 -8.74
C SER A 8 0.30 -12.55 -7.55
N SER A 9 -0.32 -13.05 -6.48
CA SER A 9 0.35 -13.64 -5.31
C SER A 9 1.35 -12.73 -4.60
N VAL A 10 1.00 -11.45 -4.42
CA VAL A 10 1.85 -10.45 -3.73
C VAL A 10 1.38 -10.26 -2.29
N ASN A 11 2.31 -10.25 -1.33
CA ASN A 11 1.99 -9.96 0.06
C ASN A 11 1.89 -8.45 0.30
N ILE A 12 0.67 -7.90 0.26
CA ILE A 12 0.39 -6.49 0.52
C ILE A 12 -0.12 -6.22 1.94
N SER A 13 -0.09 -7.21 2.84
CA SER A 13 -0.53 -7.05 4.23
C SER A 13 0.19 -5.97 5.06
N PRO A 14 1.43 -5.56 4.73
CA PRO A 14 2.05 -4.39 5.37
C PRO A 14 1.29 -3.08 5.15
N PHE A 15 0.52 -2.96 4.07
CA PHE A 15 -0.22 -1.75 3.71
C PHE A 15 -1.73 -1.94 3.71
N ILE A 16 -2.23 -3.13 3.36
CA ILE A 16 -3.65 -3.41 3.23
C ILE A 16 -4.00 -4.57 4.14
N GLY A 17 -4.80 -4.32 5.17
CA GLY A 17 -5.33 -5.35 6.04
C GLY A 17 -6.40 -6.21 5.35
N ASN A 18 -7.18 -6.93 6.16
CA ASN A 18 -8.23 -7.81 5.63
C ASN A 18 -9.26 -7.03 4.82
N LEU A 19 -9.49 -7.51 3.60
CA LEU A 19 -10.48 -6.95 2.70
C LEU A 19 -11.88 -7.50 3.02
N PRO A 20 -12.95 -6.85 2.52
CA PRO A 20 -14.31 -7.36 2.64
C PRO A 20 -14.43 -8.81 2.17
N PHE A 21 -15.37 -9.54 2.76
CA PHE A 21 -15.61 -10.97 2.48
C PHE A 21 -14.47 -11.91 2.91
N GLY A 22 -13.58 -11.45 3.80
CA GLY A 22 -12.52 -12.28 4.36
C GLY A 22 -11.37 -12.58 3.40
N LYS A 23 -11.21 -11.76 2.34
CA LYS A 23 -10.07 -11.88 1.44
C LYS A 23 -8.79 -11.47 2.18
N THR A 24 -7.82 -12.39 2.19
CA THR A 24 -6.51 -12.16 2.79
C THR A 24 -5.61 -11.38 1.85
N THR A 25 -4.65 -10.67 2.43
CA THR A 25 -3.69 -9.83 1.70
C THR A 25 -2.26 -10.34 1.76
N ASP A 26 -2.03 -11.46 2.45
CA ASP A 26 -0.73 -12.14 2.50
C ASP A 26 -0.33 -12.80 1.17
N CYS A 27 -1.32 -13.07 0.31
CA CYS A 27 -1.14 -13.60 -1.04
C CYS A 27 -2.21 -13.00 -1.96
N PHE A 28 -2.14 -11.69 -2.15
CA PHE A 28 -3.14 -10.94 -2.90
C PHE A 28 -3.01 -11.19 -4.41
N SER A 29 -4.14 -11.51 -5.04
CA SER A 29 -4.27 -11.64 -6.49
C SER A 29 -5.52 -10.93 -6.95
N SER A 30 -5.41 -10.14 -8.03
CA SER A 30 -6.53 -9.48 -8.69
C SER A 30 -6.24 -9.31 -10.18
N VAL A 31 -7.28 -9.39 -11.01
CA VAL A 31 -7.22 -8.98 -12.43
C VAL A 31 -7.59 -7.51 -12.62
N ASP A 32 -8.07 -6.86 -11.55
CA ASP A 32 -8.57 -5.49 -11.54
C ASP A 32 -8.22 -4.87 -10.18
N ALA A 33 -6.94 -4.52 -9.99
CA ALA A 33 -6.47 -3.95 -8.72
C ALA A 33 -6.80 -2.46 -8.64
N SER A 34 -7.47 -2.05 -7.55
CA SER A 34 -7.70 -0.63 -7.24
C SER A 34 -6.38 0.14 -7.13
N GLY A 35 -6.40 1.46 -7.34
CA GLY A 35 -5.23 2.34 -7.22
C GLY A 35 -4.38 2.16 -5.94
N SER A 36 -5.00 1.95 -4.77
CA SER A 36 -4.26 1.72 -3.52
C SER A 36 -3.66 0.31 -3.44
N THR A 37 -4.39 -0.71 -3.91
CA THR A 37 -3.87 -2.09 -3.92
C THR A 37 -2.77 -2.27 -4.96
N SER A 38 -2.88 -1.63 -6.13
CA SER A 38 -1.82 -1.67 -7.15
C SER A 38 -0.59 -0.93 -6.68
N GLN A 39 -0.73 0.23 -6.05
CA GLN A 39 0.40 0.96 -5.48
C GLN A 39 1.09 0.20 -4.33
N ALA A 40 0.31 -0.48 -3.48
CA ALA A 40 0.87 -1.38 -2.46
C ALA A 40 1.68 -2.51 -3.10
N SER A 41 1.14 -3.15 -4.14
CA SER A 41 1.84 -4.20 -4.88
C SER A 41 3.13 -3.69 -5.51
N ASN A 42 3.12 -2.53 -6.16
CA ASN A 42 4.30 -1.96 -6.81
C ASN A 42 5.46 -1.75 -5.83
N ILE A 43 5.17 -1.30 -4.60
CA ILE A 43 6.20 -1.12 -3.57
C ILE A 43 6.77 -2.46 -3.13
N ILE A 44 5.91 -3.46 -2.89
CA ILE A 44 6.35 -4.80 -2.46
C ILE A 44 7.17 -5.48 -3.56
N GLU A 45 6.68 -5.46 -4.80
CA GLU A 45 7.37 -6.00 -5.98
C GLU A 45 8.75 -5.31 -6.16
N ALA A 46 8.83 -3.99 -6.02
CA ALA A 46 10.10 -3.27 -6.12
C ALA A 46 11.10 -3.68 -5.03
N ILE A 47 10.65 -3.82 -3.78
CA ILE A 47 11.48 -4.26 -2.66
C ILE A 47 11.95 -5.71 -2.87
N GLU A 48 11.06 -6.59 -3.34
CA GLU A 48 11.39 -7.98 -3.65
C GLU A 48 12.44 -8.09 -4.75
N MET A 49 12.39 -7.19 -5.74
CA MET A 49 13.39 -7.07 -6.81
C MET A 49 14.69 -6.38 -6.37
N GLY A 50 14.83 -6.01 -5.10
CA GLY A 50 16.06 -5.45 -4.53
C GLY A 50 16.21 -3.94 -4.68
N ALA A 51 15.12 -3.20 -4.91
CA ALA A 51 15.16 -1.74 -4.93
C ALA A 51 15.58 -1.18 -3.56
N THR A 52 16.53 -0.26 -3.56
CA THR A 52 17.03 0.42 -2.34
C THR A 52 16.51 1.85 -2.21
N THR A 53 15.78 2.36 -3.20
CA THR A 53 15.17 3.69 -3.20
C THR A 53 13.84 3.65 -3.93
N LEU A 54 12.80 4.24 -3.33
CA LEU A 54 11.49 4.46 -3.92
C LEU A 54 11.37 5.94 -4.30
N LEU A 55 11.00 6.23 -5.55
CA LEU A 55 10.68 7.58 -6.00
C LEU A 55 9.17 7.70 -6.06
N VAL A 56 8.60 8.67 -5.33
CA VAL A 56 7.16 8.79 -5.16
C VAL A 56 6.71 10.19 -5.57
N ASP A 57 5.90 10.24 -6.62
CA ASP A 57 5.26 11.48 -7.08
C ASP A 57 3.78 11.48 -6.67
N GLU A 58 3.42 12.37 -5.75
CA GLU A 58 2.06 12.48 -5.21
C GLU A 58 1.00 12.67 -6.30
N ASP A 59 1.33 13.41 -7.37
CA ASP A 59 0.40 13.71 -8.47
C ASP A 59 -0.04 12.44 -9.23
N THR A 60 0.70 11.35 -9.08
CA THR A 60 0.42 10.05 -9.69
C THR A 60 0.02 8.97 -8.67
N CYS A 61 -0.05 9.30 -7.39
CA CYS A 61 -0.33 8.36 -6.30
C CYS A 61 -1.82 8.25 -5.97
N ALA A 62 -2.20 7.13 -5.37
CA ALA A 62 -3.51 6.99 -4.74
C ALA A 62 -3.53 7.78 -3.42
N THR A 63 -4.32 8.86 -3.33
CA THR A 63 -4.34 9.76 -2.17
C THR A 63 -4.65 9.03 -0.86
N ASN A 64 -5.61 8.11 -0.89
CA ASN A 64 -6.00 7.28 0.26
C ASN A 64 -4.90 6.33 0.74
N PHE A 65 -3.92 6.02 -0.12
CA PHE A 65 -2.75 5.25 0.24
C PHE A 65 -1.66 6.12 0.86
N MET A 66 -1.51 7.37 0.43
CA MET A 66 -0.42 8.25 0.89
C MET A 66 -0.63 8.75 2.32
N ILE A 67 -1.83 9.26 2.59
CA ILE A 67 -2.15 9.93 3.85
C ILE A 67 -3.54 9.55 4.36
N ARG A 68 -3.76 9.80 5.65
CA ARG A 68 -5.07 9.79 6.27
C ARG A 68 -5.15 10.92 7.27
N ASP A 69 -6.12 11.80 7.09
CA ASP A 69 -6.31 12.95 7.97
C ASP A 69 -7.09 12.58 9.23
N ASP A 70 -7.04 13.47 10.22
CA ASP A 70 -7.69 13.25 11.52
C ASP A 70 -9.22 13.23 11.39
N LYS A 71 -9.79 14.03 10.47
CA LYS A 71 -11.24 14.07 10.23
C LYS A 71 -11.77 12.75 9.70
N MET A 72 -11.07 12.10 8.76
CA MET A 72 -11.45 10.77 8.27
C MET A 72 -11.29 9.69 9.34
N MET A 73 -10.39 9.86 10.31
CA MET A 73 -10.29 8.95 11.45
C MET A 73 -11.43 9.13 12.46
N GLU A 74 -11.97 10.34 12.61
CA GLU A 74 -13.17 10.59 13.42
C GLU A 74 -14.43 10.01 12.77
N LEU A 75 -14.52 10.05 11.43
CA LEU A 75 -15.67 9.55 10.67
C LEU A 75 -15.66 8.03 10.47
N VAL A 76 -14.50 7.46 10.16
CA VAL A 76 -14.34 6.04 9.86
C VAL A 76 -13.46 5.42 10.93
N ALA A 77 -14.06 4.55 11.74
CA ALA A 77 -13.33 3.83 12.77
C ALA A 77 -12.17 3.01 12.16
N LYS A 78 -11.05 2.90 12.89
CA LYS A 78 -9.82 2.28 12.39
C LYS A 78 -9.99 0.84 11.92
N ASP A 79 -10.91 0.10 12.52
CA ASP A 79 -11.27 -1.29 12.22
C ASP A 79 -12.03 -1.44 10.89
N LYS A 80 -12.57 -0.35 10.35
CA LYS A 80 -13.31 -0.34 9.07
C LYS A 80 -12.46 0.12 7.88
N GLU A 81 -11.25 0.62 8.13
CA GLU A 81 -10.36 1.10 7.09
C GLU A 81 -9.17 0.13 6.96
N PRO A 82 -9.12 -0.70 5.92
CA PRO A 82 -8.06 -1.69 5.76
C PRO A 82 -6.71 -1.05 5.40
N ILE A 83 -6.68 0.20 4.93
CA ILE A 83 -5.47 0.85 4.43
C ILE A 83 -4.65 1.42 5.59
N THR A 84 -3.41 0.96 5.68
CA THR A 84 -2.34 1.59 6.45
C THR A 84 -1.58 2.56 5.54
N PRO A 85 -1.64 3.88 5.78
CA PRO A 85 -1.04 4.85 4.87
C PRO A 85 0.48 4.73 4.76
N PHE A 86 1.04 5.07 3.60
CA PHE A 86 2.46 5.05 3.31
C PHE A 86 3.28 5.88 4.31
N VAL A 87 2.78 7.04 4.72
CA VAL A 87 3.44 7.90 5.72
C VAL A 87 3.68 7.18 7.06
N ARG A 88 2.88 6.15 7.40
CA ARG A 88 3.09 5.33 8.60
C ARG A 88 4.13 4.23 8.43
N LYS A 89 4.47 3.87 7.19
CA LYS A 89 5.38 2.76 6.86
C LYS A 89 6.73 3.21 6.33
N VAL A 90 6.82 4.40 5.73
CA VAL A 90 8.04 4.93 5.11
C VAL A 90 9.24 4.91 6.06
N ARG A 91 9.05 5.20 7.35
CA ARG A 91 10.15 5.15 8.33
C ARG A 91 10.64 3.73 8.62
N SER A 92 9.72 2.77 8.68
CA SER A 92 10.05 1.35 8.89
C SER A 92 10.77 0.78 7.67
N LEU A 93 10.36 1.16 6.45
CA LEU A 93 11.07 0.78 5.22
C LEU A 93 12.55 1.22 5.26
N TYR A 94 12.82 2.45 5.69
CA TYR A 94 14.19 2.92 5.84
C TYR A 94 14.95 2.18 6.95
N ASN A 95 14.38 2.11 8.15
CA ASN A 95 15.06 1.55 9.32
C ASN A 95 15.30 0.04 9.25
N GLU A 96 14.35 -0.72 8.71
CA GLU A 96 14.37 -2.20 8.73
C GLU A 96 14.85 -2.80 7.41
N LYS A 97 14.60 -2.11 6.28
CA LYS A 97 14.95 -2.61 4.94
C LYS A 97 16.04 -1.80 4.25
N GLY A 98 16.47 -0.66 4.82
CA GLY A 98 17.44 0.22 4.17
C GLY A 98 16.93 0.88 2.89
N VAL A 99 15.62 0.90 2.69
CA VAL A 99 14.99 1.44 1.48
C VAL A 99 14.70 2.92 1.70
N SER A 100 15.40 3.77 0.95
CA SER A 100 15.20 5.22 0.97
C SER A 100 13.93 5.60 0.22
N SER A 101 13.40 6.79 0.47
CA SER A 101 12.26 7.33 -0.28
C SER A 101 12.51 8.79 -0.60
N ILE A 102 12.18 9.19 -1.83
CA ILE A 102 12.27 10.56 -2.35
C ILE A 102 10.89 10.95 -2.86
#